data_AF-A0A7J7NFL8-F1
#
_entry.id   AF-A0A7J7NFL8-F1
#
_cell.length_a   1.000
_cell.length_b   1.000
_cell.length_c   1.000
_cell.angle_alpha   90.00
_cell.angle_beta   90.00
_cell.angle_gamma   90.00
#
_symmetry.space_group_name_H-M   'P 1'
#
loop_
_entity.id
_entity.type
_entity.pdbx_description
1 polymer ?
#
loop_
_entity_poly.entity_id
_entity_poly.type
_entity_poly.pdbx_seq_one_letter_code
_entity_poly.pdbx_strand_id
1 'polypeptide(L)'
;IGSNLKETVELAATFNKCTNLDELICSVYPHLEEVMTASTTYLTEHTILSACNEDVNIINIQVMAKIQGQKVVYLTADKLSEAYAGDHTITNRYPQ
;
A
#
# COMPACT_ATOMS: atom_id res chain seq x y z
N ILE A 1 -32.59 -5.60 -3.07
CA ILE A 1 -31.62 -5.93 -2.00
C ILE A 1 -31.04 -4.62 -1.53
N GLY A 2 -31.23 -4.27 -0.26
CA GLY A 2 -31.03 -2.91 0.27
C GLY A 2 -32.35 -2.32 0.76
N SER A 3 -32.83 -2.78 1.92
CA SER A 3 -34.08 -2.29 2.50
C SER A 3 -34.00 -2.35 4.03
N ASN A 4 -33.02 -1.66 4.61
CA ASN A 4 -33.10 -1.29 6.02
C ASN A 4 -32.53 0.12 6.24
N LEU A 5 -33.42 1.11 6.30
CA LEU A 5 -33.12 2.50 6.66
C LEU A 5 -32.73 2.69 8.15
N LYS A 6 -32.81 1.62 8.95
CA LYS A 6 -32.56 1.58 10.39
C LYS A 6 -31.38 0.67 10.76
N GLU A 7 -30.48 0.39 9.83
CA GLU A 7 -29.24 -0.31 10.17
C GLU A 7 -28.31 0.65 10.92
N THR A 8 -28.58 0.81 12.21
CA THR A 8 -27.69 1.50 13.15
C THR A 8 -26.56 0.53 13.47
N VAL A 9 -25.40 0.74 12.85
CA VAL A 9 -24.17 0.06 13.25
C VAL A 9 -23.74 0.67 14.58
N GLU A 10 -23.91 -0.09 15.67
CA GLU A 10 -23.30 0.25 16.95
C GLU A 10 -21.79 0.07 16.81
N LEU A 11 -21.11 1.17 16.51
CA LEU A 11 -19.65 1.23 16.57
C LEU A 11 -19.24 0.98 18.03
N ALA A 12 -18.41 -0.03 18.26
CA ALA A 12 -17.86 -0.31 19.58
C ALA A 12 -17.24 0.97 20.17
N ALA A 13 -17.54 1.27 21.44
CA ALA A 13 -17.14 2.51 22.11
C ALA A 13 -15.61 2.75 22.16
N THR A 14 -14.81 1.76 21.76
CA THR A 14 -13.34 1.76 21.73
C THR A 14 -12.71 2.23 20.41
N PHE A 15 -13.47 2.81 19.47
CA PHE A 15 -12.86 3.41 18.28
C PHE A 15 -11.99 4.63 18.67
N ASN A 16 -10.70 4.36 18.86
CA ASN A 16 -9.69 5.40 18.98
C ASN A 16 -9.57 6.09 17.61
N LYS A 17 -10.11 7.30 17.52
CA LYS A 17 -9.99 8.11 16.33
C LYS A 17 -8.52 8.51 16.17
N CYS A 18 -7.88 8.04 15.09
CA CYS A 18 -6.55 8.52 14.73
C CYS A 18 -6.63 10.01 14.36
N THR A 19 -5.70 10.80 14.88
CA THR A 19 -5.63 12.25 14.65
C THR A 19 -4.93 12.61 13.35
N ASN A 20 -4.11 11.70 12.83
CA ASN A 20 -3.34 11.88 11.61
C ASN A 20 -3.06 10.53 10.92
N LEU A 21 -2.51 10.59 9.71
CA LEU A 21 -2.26 9.41 8.89
C LEU A 21 -1.16 8.49 9.46
N ASP A 22 -0.14 9.06 10.12
CA ASP A 22 0.93 8.26 10.73
C ASP A 22 0.38 7.38 11.86
N GLU A 23 -0.48 7.95 12.71
CA GLU A 23 -1.18 7.22 13.78
C GLU A 23 -2.09 6.12 13.22
N LEU A 24 -2.81 6.40 12.13
CA LEU A 24 -3.60 5.38 11.45
C LEU A 24 -2.72 4.23 10.97
N ILE A 25 -1.64 4.54 10.24
CA ILE A 25 -0.73 3.53 9.69
C ILE A 25 -0.09 2.70 10.80
N CYS A 26 0.39 3.32 11.89
CA CYS A 26 0.97 2.60 13.01
C CYS A 26 -0.06 1.76 13.78
N SER A 27 -1.31 2.20 13.88
CA SER A 27 -2.37 1.39 14.52
C SER A 27 -2.76 0.17 13.69
N VAL A 28 -2.77 0.30 12.36
CA VAL A 28 -3.14 -0.76 11.42
C VAL A 28 -1.96 -1.70 11.18
N TYR A 29 -0.73 -1.19 11.11
CA TYR A 29 0.47 -1.98 10.89
C TYR A 29 1.47 -1.83 12.05
N PRO A 30 1.19 -2.40 13.24
CA PRO A 30 2.03 -2.23 14.42
C PRO A 30 3.46 -2.77 14.28
N HIS A 31 3.69 -3.69 13.33
CA HIS A 31 4.98 -4.35 13.10
C HIS A 31 5.53 -4.12 11.68
N LEU A 32 5.15 -2.99 11.06
CA LEU A 32 5.49 -2.69 9.66
C LEU A 32 7.00 -2.56 9.39
N GLU A 33 7.74 -2.09 10.38
CA GLU A 33 9.18 -1.83 10.27
C GLU A 33 10.03 -3.10 10.31
N GLU A 34 9.46 -4.20 10.79
CA GLU A 34 10.12 -5.49 10.89
C GLU A 34 10.04 -6.21 9.51
N VAL A 35 11.19 -6.43 8.86
CA VAL A 35 11.30 -6.97 7.49
C VAL A 35 10.58 -8.32 7.31
N MET A 36 10.48 -9.12 8.38
CA MET A 36 9.88 -10.45 8.34
C MET A 36 8.35 -10.47 8.55
N THR A 37 7.73 -9.37 9.01
CA THR A 37 6.29 -9.33 9.34
C THR A 37 5.42 -8.88 8.17
N ALA A 38 5.97 -8.17 7.17
CA ALA A 38 5.24 -7.73 5.98
C ALA A 38 4.96 -8.86 4.97
N SER A 39 4.53 -10.03 5.46
CA SER A 39 4.04 -11.11 4.60
C SER A 39 2.79 -10.65 3.82
N THR A 40 2.53 -11.28 2.67
CA THR A 40 1.32 -10.99 1.88
C THR A 40 0.03 -11.11 2.70
N THR A 41 -0.06 -12.12 3.57
CA THR A 41 -1.21 -12.32 4.46
C THR A 41 -1.36 -11.16 5.44
N TYR A 42 -0.26 -10.76 6.11
CA TYR A 42 -0.27 -9.64 7.05
C TYR A 42 -0.73 -8.35 6.38
N LEU A 43 -0.18 -8.02 5.21
CA LEU A 43 -0.56 -6.82 4.47
C LEU A 43 -2.03 -6.85 4.04
N THR A 44 -2.52 -8.02 3.63
CA THR A 44 -3.91 -8.20 3.20
C THR A 44 -4.89 -8.04 4.36
N GLU A 45 -4.62 -8.66 5.51
CA GLU A 45 -5.46 -8.59 6.72
C GLU A 45 -5.56 -7.18 7.30
N HIS A 46 -4.52 -6.36 7.09
CA HIS A 46 -4.43 -5.00 7.60
C HIS A 46 -4.64 -3.95 6.48
N THR A 47 -5.31 -4.29 5.37
CA THR A 47 -5.51 -3.37 4.25
C THR A 47 -6.30 -2.11 4.65
N ILE A 48 -5.73 -0.93 4.39
CA ILE A 48 -6.44 0.34 4.51
C ILE A 48 -7.18 0.63 3.19
N LEU A 49 -8.51 0.76 3.25
CA LEU A 49 -9.35 1.09 2.10
C LEU A 49 -9.64 2.59 2.05
N SER A 50 -9.52 3.19 0.86
CA SER A 50 -9.96 4.56 0.60
C SER A 50 -10.80 4.63 -0.67
N ALA A 51 -11.69 5.63 -0.74
CA ALA A 51 -12.58 5.87 -1.88
C ALA A 51 -11.87 6.57 -3.05
N CYS A 52 -10.76 7.27 -2.80
CA CYS A 52 -10.03 8.05 -3.81
C CYS A 52 -8.63 7.49 -4.05
N ASN A 53 -8.25 7.35 -5.32
CA ASN A 53 -6.92 6.86 -5.68
C ASN A 53 -5.78 7.80 -5.24
N GLU A 54 -6.04 9.11 -5.12
CA GLU A 54 -5.05 10.06 -4.60
C GLU A 54 -4.71 9.76 -3.14
N ASP A 55 -5.74 9.50 -2.32
CA ASP A 55 -5.56 9.10 -0.93
C ASP A 55 -4.85 7.74 -0.84
N VAL A 56 -5.22 6.77 -1.69
CA VAL A 56 -4.53 5.48 -1.80
C VAL A 56 -3.04 5.68 -2.10
N ASN A 57 -2.70 6.59 -3.02
CA ASN A 57 -1.31 6.90 -3.36
C ASN A 57 -0.56 7.51 -2.16
N ILE A 58 -1.16 8.48 -1.46
CA ILE A 58 -0.57 9.11 -0.27
C ILE A 58 -0.34 8.07 0.83
N ILE A 59 -1.33 7.22 1.11
CA ILE A 59 -1.25 6.13 2.10
C ILE A 59 -0.12 5.17 1.73
N ASN A 60 -0.10 4.68 0.50
CA ASN A 60 0.90 3.71 0.04
C ASN A 60 2.33 4.27 0.12
N ILE A 61 2.53 5.54 -0.24
CA ILE A 61 3.85 6.20 -0.12
C ILE A 61 4.31 6.24 1.34
N GLN A 62 3.43 6.60 2.29
CA GLN A 62 3.79 6.66 3.70
C GLN A 62 4.03 5.28 4.31
N VAL A 63 3.22 4.28 3.96
CA VAL A 63 3.41 2.88 4.37
C VAL A 63 4.76 2.36 3.85
N MET A 64 5.05 2.54 2.55
CA MET A 64 6.33 2.11 1.96
C MET A 64 7.54 2.80 2.59
N ALA A 65 7.41 4.06 3.04
CA ALA A 65 8.49 4.78 3.70
C ALA A 65 8.87 4.21 5.07
N LYS A 66 7.98 3.43 5.71
CA LYS A 66 8.22 2.78 7.01
C LYS A 66 8.82 1.37 6.88
N ILE A 67 8.66 0.72 5.74
CA ILE A 67 9.19 -0.62 5.51
C ILE A 67 10.72 -0.54 5.41
N GLN A 68 11.42 -1.29 6.25
CA GLN A 68 12.87 -1.43 6.14
C GLN A 68 13.21 -2.32 4.93
N GLY A 69 14.10 -1.86 4.05
CA GLY A 69 14.52 -2.64 2.89
C GLY A 69 14.99 -1.79 1.71
N GLN A 70 15.27 -2.46 0.60
CA GLN A 70 15.65 -1.79 -0.64
C GLN A 70 14.41 -1.37 -1.42
N LYS A 71 14.32 -0.08 -1.76
CA LYS A 71 13.34 0.41 -2.73
C LYS A 71 13.75 -0.01 -4.14
N VAL A 72 12.89 -0.78 -4.81
CA VAL A 72 13.05 -1.16 -6.21
C VAL A 72 11.93 -0.52 -7.03
N VAL A 73 12.27 0.09 -8.17
CA VAL A 73 11.31 0.68 -9.09
C VAL A 73 11.22 -0.18 -10.33
N TYR A 74 10.02 -0.67 -10.63
CA TYR A 74 9.74 -1.44 -11.83
C TYR A 74 9.10 -0.53 -12.87
N LEU A 75 9.73 -0.43 -14.03
CA LEU A 75 9.21 0.35 -15.15
C LEU A 75 8.25 -0.50 -15.98
N THR A 76 7.20 0.12 -16.50
CA THR A 76 6.32 -0.50 -17.49
C THR A 76 7.06 -0.68 -18.82
N ALA A 77 6.57 -1.56 -19.70
CA ALA A 77 7.17 -1.80 -21.01
C ALA A 77 7.34 -0.51 -21.84
N ASP A 78 6.34 0.38 -21.81
CA ASP A 78 6.38 1.66 -22.53
C ASP A 78 7.49 2.58 -21.99
N LYS A 79 7.65 2.64 -20.66
CA LYS A 79 8.68 3.45 -20.00
C LYS A 79 10.07 2.85 -20.14
N LEU A 80 10.19 1.53 -20.23
CA LEU A 80 11.43 0.86 -20.61
C LEU A 80 11.79 1.23 -22.05
N SER A 81 10.85 1.14 -22.99
CA SER A 81 11.08 1.50 -24.39
C SER A 81 11.58 2.94 -24.56
N GLU A 82 10.95 3.90 -23.87
CA GLU A 82 11.41 5.30 -23.83
C GLU A 82 12.82 5.44 -23.21
N ALA A 83 13.13 4.70 -22.14
CA ALA A 83 14.44 4.72 -21.50
C ALA A 83 15.55 4.08 -22.35
N TYR A 84 15.21 3.10 -23.19
CA TYR A 84 16.13 2.40 -24.10
C TYR A 84 16.09 2.94 -25.54
N ALA A 85 15.27 3.94 -25.84
CA ALA A 85 15.22 4.55 -27.18
C ALA A 85 16.56 5.20 -27.59
N GLY A 86 17.52 5.35 -26.66
CA GLY A 86 18.90 5.74 -26.93
C GLY A 86 19.94 4.61 -26.98
N ASP A 87 19.59 3.36 -26.65
CA ASP A 87 20.51 2.23 -26.63
C ASP A 87 19.83 0.99 -27.24
N HIS A 88 20.11 0.73 -28.52
CA HIS A 88 19.48 -0.32 -29.33
C HIS A 88 19.95 -1.74 -28.98
N THR A 89 20.01 -2.09 -27.69
CA THR A 89 20.32 -3.45 -27.25
C THR A 89 19.30 -3.94 -26.23
N ILE A 90 18.32 -4.72 -26.70
CA ILE A 90 17.41 -5.47 -25.83
C ILE A 90 18.23 -6.59 -25.18
N THR A 91 18.80 -6.34 -24.00
CA THR A 91 19.37 -7.39 -23.16
C THR A 91 18.30 -7.87 -22.18
N ASN A 92 17.82 -9.10 -22.41
CA ASN A 92 16.93 -9.79 -21.49
C ASN A 92 17.69 -10.07 -20.18
N ARG A 93 17.36 -9.35 -19.10
CA ARG A 93 17.97 -9.50 -17.76
C ARG A 93 17.04 -10.16 -16.75
N TYR A 94 16.25 -11.14 -17.16
CA TYR A 94 15.55 -12.01 -16.21
C TYR A 94 16.41 -13.25 -15.91
N PRO A 95 16.80 -13.53 -14.65
CA PRO A 95 17.39 -14.81 -14.29
C PRO A 95 16.33 -15.92 -14.39
N GLN A 96 16.71 -17.05 -14.98
CA GLN A 96 15.92 -18.30 -14.99
C GLN A 96 15.91 -18.98 -13.64
#